data_AF-A0A4Y2WCB1-F1
#
_entry.id   AF-A0A4Y2WCB1-F1
#
_cell.length_a   1.000
_cell.length_b   1.000
_cell.length_c   1.000
_cell.angle_alpha   90.00
_cell.angle_beta   90.00
_cell.angle_gamma   90.00
#
_symmetry.space_group_name_H-M   'P 1'
#
loop_
_entity.id
_entity.type
_entity.pdbx_description
1 polymer ?
#
loop_
_entity_poly.entity_id
_entity_poly.type
_entity_poly.pdbx_seq_one_letter_code
_entity_poly.pdbx_strand_id
1 'polypeptide(L)'
;MWKNFFCQWLFEGVNINLKVDKNRLPFYLWQAIGKRFVLFDDVKGRQHSGSNLTPGQGFLNLDYLRGHLDGHVEVQLEQKNKQPISQIFPPGIITCNDYKVPASIKERVVGPINIYPSKHWDIHPMNVTEETIYIGCVLHNILSAEPEVHRHISLKVSKWWRKE
;
A
#
# COMPACT_ATOMS: atom_id res chain seq x y z
N MET A 1 -8.70 -6.75 4.61
CA MET A 1 -8.80 -7.89 3.66
C MET A 1 -8.63 -7.42 2.22
N TRP A 2 -9.23 -6.29 1.82
CA TRP A 2 -9.32 -5.83 0.43
C TRP A 2 -8.12 -5.02 -0.11
N LYS A 3 -7.46 -4.19 0.70
CA LYS A 3 -6.18 -3.54 0.33
C LYS A 3 -5.07 -4.52 -0.06
N ASN A 4 -5.11 -5.74 0.48
CA ASN A 4 -4.17 -6.79 0.13
C ASN A 4 -4.42 -7.32 -1.27
N PHE A 5 -5.67 -7.37 -1.73
CA PHE A 5 -6.02 -7.89 -3.04
C PHE A 5 -5.45 -7.01 -4.15
N PHE A 6 -5.64 -5.69 -4.08
CA PHE A 6 -5.15 -4.76 -5.11
C PHE A 6 -3.61 -4.80 -5.21
N CYS A 7 -2.89 -4.70 -4.09
CA CYS A 7 -1.42 -4.77 -4.12
C CYS A 7 -0.89 -6.13 -4.59
N GLN A 8 -1.54 -7.24 -4.20
CA GLN A 8 -1.13 -8.59 -4.59
C GLN A 8 -1.38 -8.88 -6.08
N TRP A 9 -2.51 -8.41 -6.63
CA TRP A 9 -2.87 -8.68 -8.04
C TRP A 9 -2.22 -7.71 -9.03
N LEU A 10 -2.11 -6.42 -8.69
CA LEU A 10 -1.58 -5.41 -9.64
C LEU A 10 -0.08 -5.51 -9.84
N PHE A 11 0.63 -5.70 -8.73
CA PHE A 11 2.07 -5.49 -8.66
C PHE A 11 2.80 -6.76 -8.21
N GLU A 12 2.13 -7.90 -8.12
CA GLU A 12 2.65 -9.10 -7.43
C GLU A 12 3.22 -8.72 -6.05
N GLY A 13 2.54 -7.79 -5.38
CA GLY A 13 3.03 -7.11 -4.20
C GLY A 13 2.57 -7.78 -2.91
N VAL A 14 2.96 -7.18 -1.79
CA VAL A 14 2.53 -7.64 -0.47
C VAL A 14 2.30 -6.48 0.48
N ASN A 15 1.32 -6.61 1.36
CA ASN A 15 1.11 -5.68 2.45
C ASN A 15 1.84 -6.17 3.70
N ILE A 16 2.71 -5.34 4.26
CA ILE A 16 3.49 -5.66 5.45
C ILE A 16 2.96 -4.85 6.63
N ASN A 17 2.51 -5.58 7.65
CA ASN A 17 2.03 -4.96 8.88
C ASN A 17 3.20 -4.52 9.77
N LEU A 18 3.37 -3.20 9.94
CA LEU A 18 4.37 -2.62 10.82
C LEU A 18 3.85 -2.29 12.23
N LYS A 19 2.58 -2.59 12.54
CA LYS A 19 1.97 -2.34 13.86
C LYS A 19 2.26 -3.47 14.84
N VAL A 20 3.48 -3.98 14.84
CA VAL A 20 3.91 -5.12 15.65
C VAL A 20 5.15 -4.77 16.45
N ASP A 21 5.44 -5.54 17.50
CA ASP A 21 6.66 -5.37 18.27
C ASP A 21 7.89 -5.63 17.39
N LYS A 22 9.00 -4.95 17.69
CA LYS A 22 10.27 -5.05 16.93
C LYS A 22 10.71 -6.50 16.70
N ASN A 23 10.61 -7.34 17.72
CA ASN A 23 11.02 -8.75 17.66
C ASN A 23 10.15 -9.58 16.70
N ARG A 24 8.94 -9.10 16.39
CA ARG A 24 8.02 -9.78 15.49
C ARG A 24 8.15 -9.30 14.04
N LEU A 25 8.85 -8.20 13.81
CA LEU A 25 8.97 -7.56 12.50
C LEU A 25 9.58 -8.48 11.42
N PRO A 26 10.65 -9.27 11.70
CA PRO A 26 11.19 -10.21 10.72
C PRO A 26 10.15 -11.21 10.18
N PHE A 27 9.19 -11.65 11.02
CA PHE A 27 8.11 -12.56 10.61
C PHE A 27 7.10 -11.94 9.64
N TYR A 28 7.12 -10.64 9.40
CA TYR A 28 6.30 -9.99 8.37
C TYR A 28 7.14 -9.62 7.15
N LEU A 29 8.43 -9.33 7.34
CA LEU A 29 9.34 -8.95 6.25
C LEU A 29 9.59 -10.09 5.26
N TRP A 30 9.59 -11.35 5.68
CA TRP A 30 9.75 -12.48 4.75
C TRP A 30 8.67 -12.54 3.69
N GLN A 31 7.50 -11.93 3.91
CA GLN A 31 6.43 -11.90 2.93
C GLN A 31 6.82 -11.12 1.67
N ALA A 32 7.87 -10.29 1.75
CA ALA A 32 8.47 -9.56 0.63
C ALA A 32 9.35 -10.43 -0.28
N ILE A 33 9.68 -11.65 0.14
CA ILE A 33 10.55 -12.54 -0.65
C ILE A 33 9.92 -12.82 -2.01
N GLY A 34 10.67 -12.55 -3.07
CA GLY A 34 10.21 -12.73 -4.45
C GLY A 34 9.03 -11.83 -4.86
N LYS A 35 8.75 -10.76 -4.11
CA LYS A 35 7.72 -9.77 -4.46
C LYS A 35 8.33 -8.61 -5.20
N ARG A 36 7.55 -8.01 -6.08
CA ARG A 36 7.98 -6.83 -6.85
C ARG A 36 7.65 -5.51 -6.14
N PHE A 37 6.77 -5.56 -5.15
CA PHE A 37 6.26 -4.36 -4.49
C PHE A 37 5.83 -4.61 -3.04
N VAL A 38 5.98 -3.61 -2.18
CA VAL A 38 5.52 -3.63 -0.78
C VAL A 38 4.58 -2.45 -0.49
N LEU A 39 3.50 -2.73 0.24
CA LEU A 39 2.65 -1.71 0.84
C LEU A 39 2.79 -1.76 2.35
N PHE A 40 3.25 -0.67 2.96
CA PHE A 40 3.17 -0.47 4.39
C PHE A 40 1.88 0.30 4.69
N ASP A 41 0.82 -0.43 5.01
CA ASP A 41 -0.52 0.14 5.16
C ASP A 41 -0.79 0.68 6.57
N ASP A 42 -1.43 1.86 6.64
CA ASP A 42 -1.90 2.47 7.90
C ASP A 42 -0.79 2.54 8.96
N VAL A 43 0.36 3.10 8.56
CA VAL A 43 1.53 3.28 9.42
C VAL A 43 1.22 4.37 10.44
N LYS A 44 1.21 3.97 11.71
CA LYS A 44 0.97 4.87 12.85
C LYS A 44 2.28 5.45 13.36
N GLY A 45 2.21 6.68 13.84
CA GLY A 45 3.36 7.41 14.40
C GLY A 45 3.02 8.19 15.65
N ARG A 46 3.86 9.19 15.91
CA ARG A 46 3.57 10.23 16.90
C ARG A 46 2.56 11.21 16.30
N GLN A 47 1.64 11.66 17.14
CA GLN A 47 0.60 12.60 16.74
C GLN A 47 1.14 14.03 16.79
N HIS A 48 0.45 14.93 16.10
CA HIS A 48 0.56 16.37 16.35
C HIS A 48 -0.21 16.75 17.63
N SER A 49 0.21 17.84 18.27
CA SER A 49 -0.52 18.40 19.42
C SER A 49 -1.95 18.73 19.02
N GLY A 50 -2.94 18.17 19.73
CA GLY A 50 -4.36 18.41 19.46
C GLY A 50 -5.01 17.45 18.44
N SER A 51 -4.30 16.46 17.92
CA SER A 51 -4.91 15.41 17.07
C SER A 51 -5.55 14.30 17.92
N ASN A 52 -6.59 13.66 17.39
CA ASN A 52 -7.25 12.48 18.00
C ASN A 52 -6.78 11.13 17.43
N LEU A 53 -5.71 11.12 16.63
CA LEU A 53 -5.21 9.90 15.98
C LEU A 53 -4.64 8.92 17.02
N THR A 54 -4.86 7.61 16.90
CA THR A 54 -4.22 6.65 17.83
C THR A 54 -2.71 6.60 17.61
N PRO A 55 -1.84 6.75 18.62
CA PRO A 55 -0.39 6.67 18.41
C PRO A 55 0.04 5.23 18.10
N GLY A 56 1.21 5.05 17.49
CA GLY A 56 1.74 3.71 17.24
C GLY A 56 3.22 3.68 16.86
N GLN A 57 3.75 2.46 16.74
CA GLN A 57 5.19 2.20 16.51
C GLN A 57 5.57 2.02 15.04
N GLY A 58 4.64 2.24 14.10
CA GLY A 58 4.86 1.95 12.67
C GLY A 58 6.05 2.73 12.09
N PHE A 59 6.12 4.04 12.34
CA PHE A 59 7.26 4.85 11.90
C PHE A 59 8.56 4.53 12.63
N LEU A 60 8.50 4.09 13.89
CA LEU A 60 9.70 3.61 14.59
C LEU A 60 10.22 2.33 13.94
N ASN A 61 9.33 1.41 13.58
CA ASN A 61 9.68 0.18 12.88
C ASN A 61 10.26 0.46 11.49
N LEU A 62 9.68 1.39 10.71
CA LEU A 62 10.28 1.84 9.45
C LEU A 62 11.71 2.37 9.63
N ASP A 63 11.98 3.06 10.73
CA ASP A 63 13.29 3.64 10.99
C ASP A 63 14.36 2.57 11.33
N TYR A 64 13.95 1.38 11.77
CA TYR A 64 14.83 0.22 11.85
C TYR A 64 15.08 -0.44 10.49
N LEU A 65 14.24 -0.15 9.49
CA LEU A 65 14.28 -0.74 8.15
C LEU A 65 14.99 0.16 7.13
N ARG A 66 15.84 1.10 7.55
CA ARG A 66 16.54 2.03 6.64
C ARG A 66 17.23 1.33 5.47
N GLY A 67 17.98 0.26 5.73
CA GLY A 67 18.62 -0.53 4.65
C GLY A 67 17.63 -1.19 3.69
N HIS A 68 16.41 -1.51 4.15
CA HIS A 68 15.35 -2.04 3.30
C HIS A 68 14.70 -0.94 2.46
N LEU A 69 14.55 0.26 3.02
CA LEU A 69 13.95 1.42 2.32
C LEU A 69 14.91 2.03 1.29
N ASP A 70 16.20 2.05 1.59
CA ASP A 70 17.22 2.67 0.74
C ASP A 70 17.47 1.85 -0.55
N GLY A 71 17.28 0.52 -0.50
CA GLY A 71 17.40 -0.35 -1.68
C GLY A 71 18.80 -0.47 -2.29
N HIS A 72 19.83 0.09 -1.64
CA HIS A 72 21.22 0.09 -2.13
C HIS A 72 21.97 -1.23 -1.90
N VAL A 73 21.52 -2.03 -0.93
CA VAL A 73 22.18 -3.28 -0.52
C VAL A 73 21.16 -4.39 -0.35
N GLU A 74 21.61 -5.64 -0.50
CA GLU A 74 20.76 -6.78 -0.19
C GLU A 74 20.51 -6.87 1.32
N VAL A 75 19.30 -7.27 1.67
CA VAL A 75 18.88 -7.53 3.04
C VAL A 75 18.58 -9.00 3.22
N GLN A 76 18.88 -9.54 4.40
CA GLN A 76 18.52 -10.92 4.74
C GLN A 76 17.08 -10.99 5.24
N LEU A 77 16.28 -11.81 4.56
CA LEU A 77 14.88 -12.07 4.89
C LEU A 77 14.75 -13.49 5.43
N GLU A 78 14.24 -13.62 6.66
CA GLU A 78 14.13 -14.89 7.37
C GLU A 78 12.73 -15.49 7.28
N GLN A 79 12.60 -16.67 6.70
CA GLN A 79 11.38 -17.46 6.77
C GLN A 79 11.56 -18.63 7.75
N LYS A 80 10.53 -18.89 8.57
CA LYS A 80 10.56 -19.97 9.56
C LYS A 80 10.95 -21.31 8.92
N ASN A 81 11.92 -22.01 9.54
CA ASN A 81 12.42 -23.31 9.13
C ASN A 81 13.04 -23.35 7.71
N LYS A 82 13.49 -22.21 7.19
CA LYS A 82 14.20 -22.12 5.92
C LYS A 82 15.47 -21.29 6.09
N GLN A 83 16.40 -21.48 5.16
CA GLN A 83 17.60 -20.64 5.12
C GLN A 83 17.22 -19.19 4.79
N PRO A 84 17.89 -18.19 5.41
CA PRO A 84 17.70 -16.79 5.05
C PRO A 84 17.96 -16.55 3.57
N ILE A 85 17.13 -15.71 2.95
CA ILE A 85 17.29 -15.31 1.55
C ILE A 85 17.81 -13.88 1.52
N SER A 86 18.90 -13.67 0.78
CA SER A 86 19.45 -12.34 0.51
C SER A 86 18.84 -11.81 -0.79
N GLN A 87 18.26 -10.62 -0.75
CA GLN A 87 17.76 -9.92 -1.94
C GLN A 87 17.70 -8.41 -1.69
N ILE A 88 17.66 -7.62 -2.75
CA ILE A 88 17.24 -6.22 -2.65
C ILE A 88 15.77 -6.21 -2.20
N PHE A 89 15.47 -5.40 -1.19
CA PHE A 89 14.10 -5.27 -0.69
C PHE A 89 13.23 -4.58 -1.74
N PRO A 90 11.96 -5.01 -1.96
CA PRO A 90 11.16 -4.45 -3.02
C PRO A 90 10.80 -2.98 -2.72
N PRO A 91 10.68 -2.12 -3.75
CA PRO A 91 10.16 -0.77 -3.56
C PRO A 91 8.70 -0.81 -3.13
N GLY A 92 8.19 0.31 -2.62
CA GLY A 92 6.85 0.31 -2.04
C GLY A 92 6.22 1.66 -1.77
N ILE A 93 5.01 1.61 -1.26
CA ILE A 93 4.26 2.78 -0.77
C ILE A 93 4.06 2.65 0.75
N ILE A 94 4.19 3.77 1.44
CA ILE A 94 3.82 3.94 2.84
C ILE A 94 2.55 4.77 2.87
N THR A 95 1.50 4.27 3.52
CA THR A 95 0.28 5.07 3.77
C THR A 95 0.15 5.35 5.25
N CYS A 96 -0.28 6.55 5.60
CA CYS A 96 -0.53 6.96 6.97
C CYS A 96 -1.56 8.08 7.01
N ASN A 97 -2.20 8.26 8.17
CA ASN A 97 -2.93 9.50 8.46
C ASN A 97 -1.94 10.64 8.74
N ASP A 98 -2.45 11.79 9.19
CA ASP A 98 -1.67 12.99 9.51
C ASP A 98 -0.83 12.82 10.81
N TYR A 99 0.10 11.88 10.79
CA TYR A 99 1.11 11.66 11.82
C TYR A 99 2.39 12.43 11.49
N LYS A 100 3.16 12.73 12.53
CA LYS A 100 4.49 13.32 12.37
C LYS A 100 5.46 12.28 11.79
N VAL A 101 5.77 12.40 10.50
CA VAL A 101 6.79 11.59 9.82
C VAL A 101 8.20 12.01 10.28
N PRO A 102 9.04 11.10 10.80
CA PRO A 102 10.42 11.40 11.20
C PRO A 102 11.28 11.87 10.02
N ALA A 103 12.22 12.80 10.27
CA ALA A 103 13.12 13.32 9.23
C ALA A 103 13.95 12.22 8.55
N SER A 104 14.43 11.25 9.33
CA SER A 104 15.18 10.09 8.82
C SER A 104 14.39 9.25 7.80
N ILE A 105 13.06 9.20 7.92
CA ILE A 105 12.20 8.53 6.94
C ILE A 105 11.99 9.43 5.73
N LYS A 106 11.82 10.74 5.92
CA LYS A 106 11.64 11.71 4.82
C LYS A 106 12.82 11.70 3.83
N GLU A 107 14.03 11.47 4.31
CA GLU A 107 15.23 11.36 3.46
C GLU A 107 15.21 10.12 2.53
N ARG A 108 14.32 9.16 2.77
CA ARG A 108 14.29 7.84 2.11
C ARG A 108 13.08 7.64 1.22
N VAL A 109 12.15 8.59 1.22
CA VAL A 109 10.88 8.49 0.52
C VAL A 109 10.73 9.67 -0.42
N VAL A 110 10.13 9.42 -1.58
CA VAL A 110 9.70 10.48 -2.49
C VAL A 110 8.26 10.84 -2.10
N GLY A 111 8.05 12.05 -1.56
CA GLY A 111 6.76 12.49 -1.04
C GLY A 111 6.89 13.53 0.09
N PRO A 112 5.82 13.84 0.83
CA PRO A 112 4.51 13.18 0.85
C PRO A 112 3.58 13.60 -0.31
N ILE A 113 2.70 12.67 -0.72
CA ILE A 113 1.53 13.00 -1.54
C ILE A 113 0.35 13.13 -0.59
N ASN A 114 -0.07 14.37 -0.33
CA ASN A 114 -1.19 14.63 0.56
C ASN A 114 -2.51 14.42 -0.19
N ILE A 115 -3.36 13.54 0.35
CA ILE A 115 -4.70 13.27 -0.18
C ILE A 115 -5.72 13.96 0.72
N TYR A 116 -6.55 14.81 0.12
CA TYR A 116 -7.64 15.49 0.81
C TYR A 116 -8.97 14.96 0.30
N PRO A 117 -9.98 14.77 1.18
CA PRO A 117 -11.31 14.41 0.72
C PRO A 117 -11.83 15.53 -0.20
N SER A 118 -12.26 15.14 -1.40
CA SER A 118 -12.91 16.07 -2.30
C SER A 118 -14.28 16.45 -1.75
N LYS A 119 -14.64 17.74 -1.81
CA LYS A 119 -16.01 18.23 -1.51
C LYS A 119 -17.10 17.55 -2.35
N HIS A 120 -16.69 16.92 -3.45
CA HIS A 120 -17.59 16.19 -4.35
C HIS A 120 -17.68 14.70 -4.03
N TRP A 121 -16.92 14.16 -3.09
CA TRP A 121 -16.93 12.72 -2.81
C TRP A 121 -18.31 12.28 -2.30
N ASP A 122 -18.88 13.02 -1.36
CA ASP A 122 -20.20 12.71 -0.78
C ASP A 122 -21.37 13.01 -1.73
N ILE A 123 -21.13 13.87 -2.72
CA ILE A 123 -22.12 14.29 -3.74
C ILE A 123 -21.96 13.47 -5.02
N HIS A 124 -20.89 12.66 -5.11
CA HIS A 124 -20.60 11.90 -6.31
C HIS A 124 -21.71 10.85 -6.49
N PRO A 125 -22.45 10.85 -7.61
CA PRO A 125 -23.59 9.95 -7.80
C PRO A 125 -23.18 8.48 -7.83
N MET A 126 -21.90 8.22 -8.03
CA MET A 126 -21.30 6.89 -7.96
C MET A 126 -20.55 6.76 -6.64
N ASN A 127 -20.97 5.82 -5.80
CA ASN A 127 -20.13 5.34 -4.71
C ASN A 127 -18.82 4.82 -5.32
N VAL A 128 -17.69 5.45 -4.97
CA VAL A 128 -16.38 4.95 -5.38
C VAL A 128 -16.13 3.63 -4.65
N THR A 129 -16.50 2.55 -5.32
CA THR A 129 -16.25 1.17 -4.87
C THR A 129 -14.96 0.66 -5.47
N GLU A 130 -14.41 -0.42 -4.91
CA GLU A 130 -13.22 -1.08 -5.45
C GLU A 130 -13.41 -1.55 -6.89
N GLU A 131 -14.62 -2.00 -7.22
CA GLU A 131 -15.03 -2.34 -8.59
C GLU A 131 -14.89 -1.13 -9.53
N THR A 132 -15.26 0.07 -9.07
CA THR A 132 -15.18 1.31 -9.86
C THR A 132 -13.73 1.74 -10.11
N ILE A 133 -12.85 1.56 -9.13
CA ILE A 133 -11.42 1.85 -9.27
C ILE A 133 -10.76 0.86 -10.23
N TYR A 134 -11.02 -0.45 -10.07
CA TYR A 134 -10.51 -1.48 -10.97
C TYR A 134 -10.97 -1.25 -12.41
N ILE A 135 -12.27 -0.97 -12.61
CA ILE A 135 -12.84 -0.58 -13.91
C ILE A 135 -12.10 0.64 -14.49
N GLY A 136 -11.88 1.69 -13.69
CA GLY A 136 -11.15 2.88 -14.12
C GLY A 136 -9.71 2.56 -14.56
N CYS A 137 -8.98 1.77 -13.78
CA CYS A 137 -7.62 1.37 -14.11
C CYS A 137 -7.55 0.51 -15.39
N VAL A 138 -8.53 -0.38 -15.61
CA VAL A 138 -8.64 -1.16 -16.85
C VAL A 138 -8.95 -0.25 -18.04
N LEU A 139 -9.93 0.66 -17.92
CA LEU A 139 -10.31 1.59 -19.00
C LEU A 139 -9.19 2.57 -19.37
N HIS A 140 -8.37 2.99 -18.41
CA HIS A 140 -7.20 3.82 -18.65
C HIS A 140 -5.98 3.01 -19.14
N ASN A 141 -6.14 1.73 -19.46
CA ASN A 141 -5.08 0.80 -19.88
C ASN A 141 -3.91 0.72 -18.88
N ILE A 142 -4.17 1.05 -17.63
CA ILE A 142 -3.21 0.88 -16.54
C ILE A 142 -3.11 -0.61 -16.21
N LEU A 143 -4.19 -1.38 -16.45
CA LEU A 143 -4.27 -2.82 -16.21
C LEU A 143 -4.82 -3.58 -17.41
N SER A 144 -4.23 -4.75 -17.64
CA SER A 144 -4.78 -5.76 -18.53
C SER A 144 -5.99 -6.43 -17.87
N ALA A 145 -7.09 -6.59 -18.61
CA ALA A 145 -8.24 -7.38 -18.20
C ALA A 145 -8.44 -8.56 -19.14
N GLU A 146 -8.82 -9.72 -18.61
CA GLU A 146 -9.24 -10.85 -19.43
C GLU A 146 -10.48 -10.47 -20.27
N PRO A 147 -10.65 -11.04 -21.48
CA PRO A 147 -11.72 -10.65 -22.40
C PRO A 147 -13.13 -10.70 -21.78
N GLU A 148 -13.40 -11.69 -20.92
CA GLU A 148 -14.70 -11.83 -20.26
C GLU A 148 -14.95 -10.72 -19.23
N VAL A 149 -13.91 -10.36 -18.47
CA VAL A 149 -13.94 -9.25 -17.51
C VAL A 149 -14.10 -7.93 -18.27
N HIS A 150 -13.36 -7.73 -19.36
CA HIS A 150 -13.49 -6.54 -20.21
C HIS A 150 -14.90 -6.38 -20.77
N ARG A 151 -15.53 -7.49 -21.21
CA ARG A 151 -16.93 -7.50 -21.66
C ARG A 151 -17.90 -7.13 -20.54
N HIS A 152 -17.74 -7.71 -19.35
CA HIS A 152 -18.57 -7.39 -18.19
C HIS A 152 -18.47 -5.91 -17.80
N ILE A 153 -17.25 -5.37 -17.76
CA ILE A 153 -16.96 -3.96 -17.47
C ILE A 153 -17.62 -3.05 -18.51
N SER A 154 -17.47 -3.35 -19.80
CA SER A 154 -18.06 -2.57 -20.90
C SER A 154 -19.58 -2.48 -20.78
N LEU A 155 -20.23 -3.58 -20.38
CA LEU A 155 -21.68 -3.63 -20.15
C LEU A 155 -22.12 -2.81 -18.93
N LYS A 156 -21.36 -2.85 -17.84
CA LYS A 156 -21.62 -2.05 -16.62
C LYS A 156 -21.46 -0.55 -16.88
N VAL A 157 -20.38 -0.15 -17.54
CA VAL A 157 -20.14 1.25 -17.93
C VAL A 157 -21.27 1.77 -18.82
N SER A 158 -21.73 0.96 -19.78
CA SER A 158 -22.86 1.30 -20.64
C SER A 158 -24.18 1.47 -19.86
N LYS A 159 -24.34 0.81 -18.71
CA LYS A 159 -25.49 1.02 -17.81
C LYS A 159 -25.34 2.27 -16.95
N TRP A 160 -24.13 2.75 -16.68
CA TRP A 160 -23.93 4.00 -15.92
C TRP A 160 -24.23 5.25 -16.74
N TRP A 161 -23.93 5.22 -18.05
CA TRP A 161 -24.23 6.33 -18.96
C TRP A 161 -25.70 6.40 -19.38
N ARG A 162 -26.41 5.27 -19.31
CA ARG A 162 -27.87 5.21 -19.41
C ARG A 162 -28.42 5.42 -18.00
N LYS A 163 -28.76 6.65 -17.62
CA LYS A 163 -29.39 6.95 -16.33
C LYS A 163 -30.71 6.15 -16.18
N GLU A 164 -30.63 4.93 -15.66
CA GLU A 164 -31.74 4.13 -15.14
C GLU A 164 -31.57 3.96 -13.62
#